data_AF-A0A0P9VAC9-F1
#
_entry.id   AF-A0A0P9VAC9-F1
#
_cell.length_a   1.000
_cell.length_b   1.000
_cell.length_c   1.000
_cell.angle_alpha   90.00
_cell.angle_beta   90.00
_cell.angle_gamma   90.00
#
_symmetry.space_group_name_H-M   'P 1'
#
loop_
_entity.id
_entity.type
_entity.pdbx_description
1 polymer ?
#
loop_
_entity_poly.entity_id
_entity_poly.type
_entity_poly.pdbx_seq_one_letter_code
_entity_poly.pdbx_strand_id
1 'polypeptide(L)' 'MTGRRLALPEIETYRYAVFCCSFKYDLSSTPDHALALFVDLAMAKRYGAWMWPSTFEVVDVVTGQPL' A
#
# COMPACT_ATOMS: atom_id res chain seq x y z
N MET A 1 21.26 12.89 -24.99
CA MET A 1 20.70 13.44 -23.73
C MET A 1 19.40 12.72 -23.42
N THR A 2 19.45 11.72 -22.56
CA THR A 2 18.35 10.82 -22.21
C THR A 2 17.38 11.56 -21.27
N GLY A 3 16.49 12.36 -21.86
CA GLY A 3 15.50 13.14 -21.14
C GLY A 3 14.58 12.24 -20.30
N ARG A 4 14.41 12.63 -19.04
CA ARG A 4 13.56 12.05 -18.00
C ARG A 4 12.21 11.53 -18.54
N ARG A 5 12.06 10.21 -18.67
CA ARG A 5 10.83 9.54 -19.17
C ARG A 5 9.74 9.37 -18.10
N LEU A 6 10.06 9.67 -16.85
CA LEU A 6 9.17 9.47 -15.70
C LEU A 6 8.92 10.80 -15.00
N ALA A 7 7.65 11.09 -14.72
CA ALA A 7 7.30 12.21 -13.85
C ALA A 7 7.94 12.05 -12.46
N LEU A 8 8.17 13.16 -11.77
CA LEU A 8 8.49 13.11 -10.35
C LEU A 8 7.28 12.56 -9.60
N PRO A 9 7.47 11.58 -8.69
CA PRO A 9 6.38 11.17 -7.83
C PRO A 9 6.06 12.31 -6.85
N GLU A 10 4.81 12.76 -6.88
CA GLU A 10 4.27 13.69 -5.89
C GLU A 10 3.69 12.85 -4.74
N ILE A 11 4.42 12.76 -3.64
CA ILE A 11 4.11 11.85 -2.51
C ILE A 11 2.68 12.05 -1.99
N GLU A 12 2.20 13.30 -1.97
CA GLU A 12 0.86 13.66 -1.51
C GLU A 12 -0.28 13.08 -2.36
N THR A 13 0.00 12.64 -3.59
CA THR A 13 -0.99 12.01 -4.47
C THR A 13 -1.27 10.55 -4.11
N TYR A 14 -0.41 9.92 -3.30
CA TYR A 14 -0.54 8.52 -2.92
C TYR A 14 -1.38 8.37 -1.66
N ARG A 15 -2.68 8.16 -1.86
CA ARG A 15 -3.67 8.12 -0.78
C ARG A 15 -3.82 6.76 -0.09
N TYR A 16 -3.44 5.68 -0.76
CA TYR A 16 -3.75 4.33 -0.29
C TYR A 16 -2.48 3.56 0.07
N ALA A 17 -2.38 3.13 1.32
CA ALA A 17 -1.27 2.32 1.82
C ALA A 17 -1.69 0.85 1.94
N VAL A 18 -0.86 -0.06 1.43
CA VAL A 18 -1.06 -1.51 1.57
C VAL A 18 -0.18 -2.05 2.70
N PHE A 19 -0.80 -2.79 3.62
CA PHE A 19 -0.13 -3.52 4.70
C PHE A 19 -0.29 -5.02 4.46
N CYS A 20 0.75 -5.82 4.77
CA CYS A 20 0.68 -7.29 4.70
C CYS A 20 -0.18 -7.89 5.84
N CYS A 21 -0.15 -7.24 7.01
CA CYS A 21 -0.75 -7.71 8.25
C CYS A 21 -0.37 -9.16 8.59
N SER A 22 0.89 -9.55 8.34
CA SER A 22 1.42 -10.87 8.68
C SER A 22 1.38 -11.14 10.19
N PHE A 23 1.32 -10.09 11.01
CA PHE A 23 1.08 -10.19 12.45
C PHE A 23 -0.23 -10.94 12.77
N LYS A 24 -1.24 -10.93 11.88
CA LYS A 24 -2.49 -11.69 12.08
C LYS A 24 -2.28 -13.21 12.16
N TYR A 25 -1.13 -13.70 11.70
CA TYR A 25 -0.72 -15.09 11.74
C TYR A 25 0.51 -15.30 12.63
N ASP A 26 0.85 -14.33 13.48
CA ASP A 26 2.08 -14.32 14.29
C ASP A 26 3.37 -14.47 13.45
N LEU A 27 3.34 -14.01 12.19
CA LEU A 27 4.47 -14.10 11.26
C LEU A 27 5.32 -12.82 11.19
N SER A 28 4.93 -11.73 11.85
CA SER A 28 5.72 -10.50 11.98
C SER A 28 5.51 -9.82 13.33
N SER A 29 6.42 -8.91 13.67
CA SER A 29 6.34 -8.06 14.85
C SER A 29 5.56 -6.78 14.54
N THR A 30 4.64 -6.40 15.43
CA THR A 30 3.91 -5.12 15.33
C THR A 30 4.78 -3.93 15.77
N PRO A 31 4.54 -2.71 15.25
CA PRO A 31 3.53 -2.37 14.24
C PRO A 31 4.00 -2.71 12.81
N ASP A 32 3.08 -3.21 11.98
CA ASP A 32 3.36 -3.38 10.57
C ASP A 32 3.46 -2.01 9.88
N HIS A 33 4.40 -1.89 8.94
CA HIS A 33 4.58 -0.70 8.12
C HIS A 33 3.92 -0.88 6.75
N ALA A 34 3.52 0.24 6.12
CA ALA A 34 3.04 0.23 4.76
C ALA A 34 4.13 -0.31 3.83
N LEU A 35 3.80 -1.35 3.05
CA LEU A 35 4.73 -1.97 2.10
C LEU A 35 4.69 -1.27 0.74
N ALA A 36 3.56 -0.69 0.38
CA ALA A 36 3.39 0.03 -0.87
C ALA A 36 2.35 1.15 -0.75
N LEU A 37 2.55 2.20 -1.54
CA LEU A 37 1.64 3.33 -1.65
C LEU A 37 1.05 3.38 -3.06
N PHE A 38 -0.22 3.72 -3.17
CA PHE A 38 -0.95 3.81 -4.43
C PHE A 38 -1.79 5.09 -4.50
N VAL A 39 -1.87 5.65 -5.70
CA VAL A 39 -2.81 6.73 -6.03
C VAL A 39 -4.25 6.19 -6.19
N ASP A 40 -4.40 4.95 -6.64
CA ASP A 40 -5.69 4.33 -6.94
C ASP A 40 -6.02 3.15 -6.01
N LEU A 41 -7.24 3.13 -5.48
CA LEU A 41 -7.71 2.13 -4.52
C LEU A 41 -7.84 0.75 -5.16
N ALA A 42 -8.34 0.66 -6.39
CA ALA A 42 -8.54 -0.63 -7.05
C ALA A 42 -7.19 -1.30 -7.36
N MET A 43 -6.17 -0.52 -7.72
CA MET A 43 -4.79 -1.01 -7.86
C MET A 43 -4.21 -1.49 -6.54
N ALA A 44 -4.38 -0.73 -5.45
CA ALA A 44 -3.93 -1.13 -4.12
C ALA A 44 -4.55 -2.48 -3.70
N LYS A 45 -5.88 -2.62 -3.88
CA LYS A 45 -6.60 -3.86 -3.56
C LYS A 45 -6.15 -5.05 -4.41
N ARG A 46 -5.96 -4.84 -5.72
CA ARG A 46 -5.47 -5.90 -6.63
C ARG A 46 -4.06 -6.34 -6.26
N TYR A 47 -3.17 -5.39 -5.96
CA TYR A 47 -1.80 -5.69 -5.54
C TYR A 47 -1.79 -6.48 -4.23
N GLY A 48 -2.51 -6.00 -3.22
CA GLY A 48 -2.61 -6.67 -1.93
C GLY A 48 -3.17 -8.09 -2.05
N ALA A 49 -4.27 -8.28 -2.78
CA ALA A 49 -4.87 -9.59 -3.00
C ALA A 49 -3.97 -10.56 -3.77
N TRP A 50 -3.14 -10.05 -4.70
CA TRP A 50 -2.19 -10.87 -5.44
C TRP A 50 -1.02 -11.33 -4.56
N MET A 51 -0.52 -10.45 -3.68
CA MET A 51 0.60 -10.75 -2.79
C MET A 51 0.17 -11.58 -1.57
N TRP A 52 -0.98 -11.25 -0.98
CA TRP A 52 -1.50 -11.86 0.24
C TRP A 52 -3.01 -12.08 0.11
N PRO A 53 -3.47 -13.25 -0.33
CA PRO A 53 -4.87 -13.48 -0.67
C PRO A 53 -5.89 -13.16 0.44
N SER A 54 -5.50 -13.27 1.70
CA SER A 54 -6.42 -13.13 2.84
C SER A 54 -5.92 -12.25 3.99
N THR A 55 -4.71 -11.71 3.92
CA THR A 55 -4.07 -11.10 5.11
C THR A 55 -3.91 -9.60 4.99
N PHE A 56 -3.86 -9.04 3.78
CA PHE A 56 -3.59 -7.62 3.57
C PHE A 56 -4.72 -6.70 4.03
N GLU A 57 -4.35 -5.44 4.27
CA GLU A 57 -5.27 -4.32 4.43
C GLU A 57 -4.84 -3.15 3.55
N VAL A 58 -5.82 -2.38 3.07
CA VAL A 58 -5.61 -1.10 2.42
C VAL A 58 -6.13 0.00 3.35
N VAL A 59 -5.29 0.97 3.67
CA VAL A 59 -5.63 2.09 4.55
C VAL A 59 -5.59 3.39 3.75
N ASP A 60 -6.59 4.24 3.92
CA ASP A 60 -6.55 5.62 3.46
C ASP A 60 -5.64 6.43 4.39
N VAL A 61 -4.52 6.93 3.87
CA VAL A 61 -3.50 7.62 4.68
C VAL A 61 -3.97 8.98 5.20
N VAL A 62 -5.02 9.57 4.62
CA VAL A 62 -5.58 10.85 5.06
C VAL A 62 -6.52 10.65 6.25
N THR A 63 -7.36 9.61 6.19
CA THR A 63 -8.35 9.34 7.26
C THR A 63 -7.84 8.35 8.32
N GLY A 64 -6.79 7.58 8.00
CA GLY A 64 -6.30 6.47 8.81
C GLY A 64 -7.21 5.25 8.83
N GLN A 65 -8.27 5.22 8.01
CA GLN A 65 -9.27 4.15 8.03
C GLN A 65 -8.98 3.04 7.01
N PRO A 66 -9.23 1.75 7.36
CA PRO A 66 -9.17 0.65 6.41
C PRO A 66 -10.34 0.69 5.40
N LEU A 67 -10.11 0.19 4.17
CA LEU A 67 -11.03 0.30 3.02
C LEU A 67 -11.31 -1.02 2.28
#